data_AF-A0A504HBY1-F1
#
_entry.id   AF-A0A504HBY1-F1
#
_cell.length_a   1.000
_cell.length_b   1.000
_cell.length_c   1.000
_cell.angle_alpha   90.00
_cell.angle_beta   90.00
_cell.angle_gamma   90.00
#
_symmetry.space_group_name_H-M   'P 1'
#
loop_
_entity.id
_entity.type
_entity.pdbx_description
1 polymer ?
#
loop_
_entity_poly.entity_id
_entity_poly.type
_entity_poly.pdbx_seq_one_letter_code
_entity_poly.pdbx_strand_id
1 'polypeptide(L)'
;MASIVNDAALSAHENPAKRISYSRRKVFYAAADRYYGSDYGYDTVVPAVDALVAAGLLVEHDKVKGGPTGTGIQSSFLPGPQLAELSLPKADRRARELIRLKDACGNLIGYRDTERTMRDRRFLEAVNRHISDAEIRLHGINGAVVNEDAGTIFFPGFMSGLDEGEGDHTVYTRMNELYRVYNGGWTLGGRMYGGWWQQVRSRDRKHFVIDGGETVEVDYEMLHPRLVYA
;
A
#
# COMPACT_ATOMS: atom_id res chain seq x y z
N MET A 1 -11.36 -15.34 -0.32
CA MET A 1 -11.21 -15.71 -1.75
C MET A 1 -11.43 -14.50 -2.68
N ALA A 2 -12.53 -13.75 -2.56
CA ALA A 2 -12.80 -12.57 -3.40
C ALA A 2 -11.68 -11.52 -3.40
N SER A 3 -11.10 -11.19 -2.24
CA SER A 3 -10.01 -10.21 -2.13
C SER A 3 -8.73 -10.65 -2.84
N ILE A 4 -8.43 -11.95 -2.84
CA ILE A 4 -7.24 -12.53 -3.52
C ILE A 4 -7.41 -12.51 -5.04
N VAL A 5 -8.62 -12.80 -5.52
CA VAL A 5 -8.95 -12.69 -6.95
C VAL A 5 -8.86 -11.24 -7.41
N ASN A 6 -9.39 -10.31 -6.62
CA ASN A 6 -9.32 -8.89 -6.91
C ASN A 6 -7.86 -8.39 -7.00
N ASP A 7 -7.01 -8.78 -6.05
CA ASP A 7 -5.58 -8.42 -6.05
C ASP A 7 -4.83 -9.03 -7.25
N ALA A 8 -5.12 -10.29 -7.59
CA ALA A 8 -4.51 -10.96 -8.74
C ALA A 8 -4.94 -10.31 -10.07
N ALA A 9 -6.23 -10.03 -10.23
CA ALA A 9 -6.74 -9.36 -11.41
C ALA A 9 -6.22 -7.93 -11.55
N LEU A 10 -6.11 -7.18 -10.44
CA LEU A 10 -5.48 -5.87 -10.47
C LEU A 10 -4.03 -5.96 -10.95
N SER A 11 -3.27 -6.95 -10.45
CA SER A 11 -1.91 -7.19 -10.94
C SER A 11 -1.89 -7.57 -12.42
N ALA A 12 -2.89 -8.32 -12.91
CA ALA A 12 -3.01 -8.66 -14.32
C ALA A 12 -3.20 -7.41 -15.20
N HIS A 13 -4.02 -6.46 -14.73
CA HIS A 13 -4.29 -5.19 -15.42
C HIS A 13 -3.06 -4.27 -15.47
N GLU A 14 -2.29 -4.18 -14.38
CA GLU A 14 -1.28 -3.14 -14.24
C GLU A 14 0.15 -3.63 -14.50
N ASN A 15 0.45 -4.85 -14.09
CA ASN A 15 1.77 -5.43 -14.24
C ASN A 15 1.67 -6.97 -14.31
N PRO A 16 1.25 -7.51 -15.47
CA PRO A 16 0.98 -8.94 -15.62
C PRO A 16 2.22 -9.82 -15.39
N ALA A 17 3.43 -9.25 -15.52
CA ALA A 17 4.69 -9.93 -15.25
C ALA A 17 5.10 -9.86 -13.76
N LYS A 18 4.40 -9.10 -12.92
CA LYS A 18 4.72 -8.98 -11.50
C LYS A 18 4.22 -10.18 -10.72
N ARG A 19 5.16 -10.88 -10.11
CA ARG A 19 4.89 -11.99 -9.20
C ARG A 19 4.30 -11.51 -7.87
N ILE A 20 3.30 -12.24 -7.39
CA ILE A 20 2.68 -12.04 -6.07
C ILE A 20 3.14 -13.16 -5.15
N SER A 21 3.85 -12.80 -4.07
CA SER A 21 4.36 -13.74 -3.08
C SER A 21 3.48 -13.80 -1.82
N TYR A 22 3.35 -14.98 -1.24
CA TYR A 22 2.62 -15.22 0.02
C TYR A 22 3.28 -16.33 0.85
N SER A 23 2.95 -16.37 2.14
CA SER A 23 3.46 -17.40 3.06
C SER A 23 2.54 -18.62 3.08
N ARG A 24 3.11 -19.83 3.14
CA ARG A 24 2.36 -21.06 3.45
C ARG A 24 2.55 -21.51 4.90
N ARG A 25 2.98 -20.61 5.79
CA ARG A 25 3.18 -20.90 7.23
C ARG A 25 2.07 -20.23 8.05
N LYS A 26 1.35 -21.01 8.85
CA LYS A 26 0.25 -20.51 9.70
C LYS A 26 0.69 -19.37 10.64
N VAL A 27 1.89 -19.48 11.22
CA VAL A 27 2.46 -18.46 12.14
C VAL A 27 2.62 -17.09 11.48
N PHE A 28 2.85 -17.01 10.17
CA PHE A 28 2.95 -15.73 9.44
C PHE A 28 1.66 -14.92 9.52
N TYR A 29 0.51 -15.61 9.57
CA TYR A 29 -0.81 -14.99 9.62
C TYR A 29 -1.32 -14.75 11.04
N ALA A 30 -0.64 -15.26 12.07
CA ALA A 30 -1.12 -15.18 13.45
C ALA A 30 -1.22 -13.74 13.99
N ALA A 31 -0.43 -12.81 13.45
CA ALA A 31 -0.48 -11.40 13.81
C ALA A 31 -1.48 -10.56 12.99
N ALA A 32 -2.13 -11.18 12.00
CA ALA A 32 -2.89 -10.48 10.97
C ALA A 32 -4.32 -10.09 11.39
N ASP A 33 -4.90 -10.72 12.42
CA ASP A 33 -6.33 -10.66 12.67
C ASP A 33 -6.87 -9.23 12.91
N ARG A 34 -6.14 -8.42 13.69
CA ARG A 34 -6.48 -7.00 13.89
C ARG A 34 -6.39 -6.19 12.59
N TYR A 35 -5.35 -6.41 11.79
CA TYR A 35 -5.01 -5.55 10.65
C TYR A 35 -5.74 -5.91 9.36
N TYR A 36 -5.93 -7.20 9.12
CA TYR A 36 -6.41 -7.73 7.85
C TYR A 36 -7.75 -8.47 7.98
N GLY A 37 -8.24 -8.71 9.21
CA GLY A 37 -9.43 -9.51 9.44
C GLY A 37 -9.28 -10.96 8.97
N SER A 38 -10.41 -11.62 8.72
CA SER A 38 -10.46 -13.01 8.24
C SER A 38 -10.08 -13.17 6.76
N ASP A 39 -10.05 -12.09 6.00
CA ASP A 39 -9.94 -12.14 4.53
C ASP A 39 -8.54 -12.52 4.04
N TYR A 40 -7.52 -12.19 4.84
CA TYR A 40 -6.12 -12.51 4.56
C TYR A 40 -5.48 -13.38 5.67
N GLY A 41 -6.24 -14.36 6.19
CA GLY A 41 -5.72 -15.37 7.13
C GLY A 41 -5.15 -16.62 6.42
N TYR A 42 -4.42 -17.46 7.16
CA TYR A 42 -3.87 -18.71 6.63
C TYR A 42 -4.96 -19.61 6.02
N ASP A 43 -6.05 -19.80 6.77
CA ASP A 43 -7.17 -20.66 6.41
C ASP A 43 -8.03 -20.07 5.26
N THR A 44 -7.78 -18.81 4.87
CA THR A 44 -8.44 -18.15 3.73
C THR A 44 -7.51 -18.07 2.52
N VAL A 45 -6.26 -17.66 2.72
CA VAL A 45 -5.29 -17.39 1.64
C VAL A 45 -4.80 -18.68 1.00
N VAL A 46 -4.33 -19.64 1.80
CA VAL A 46 -3.72 -20.85 1.26
C VAL A 46 -4.73 -21.68 0.46
N PRO A 47 -5.94 -21.99 0.99
CA PRO A 47 -6.92 -22.74 0.21
C PRO A 47 -7.44 -21.98 -1.00
N ALA A 48 -7.58 -20.65 -0.91
CA ALA A 48 -8.01 -19.85 -2.05
C ALA A 48 -6.98 -19.84 -3.18
N VAL A 49 -5.69 -19.64 -2.87
CA VAL A 49 -4.63 -19.71 -3.89
C VAL A 49 -4.59 -21.11 -4.50
N ASP A 50 -4.65 -22.17 -3.68
CA ASP A 50 -4.64 -23.55 -4.19
C ASP A 50 -5.83 -23.82 -5.14
N ALA A 51 -7.02 -23.34 -4.79
CA ALA A 51 -8.20 -23.45 -5.65
C ALA A 51 -8.07 -22.65 -6.96
N LEU A 52 -7.50 -21.44 -6.91
CA LEU A 52 -7.32 -20.60 -8.09
C LEU A 52 -6.22 -21.12 -9.02
N VAL A 53 -5.16 -21.72 -8.48
CA VAL A 53 -4.14 -22.45 -9.25
C VAL A 53 -4.76 -23.68 -9.91
N ALA A 54 -5.55 -24.46 -9.16
CA ALA A 54 -6.26 -25.63 -9.72
C ALA A 54 -7.26 -25.24 -10.82
N ALA A 55 -7.86 -24.05 -10.74
CA ALA A 55 -8.74 -23.49 -11.76
C ALA A 55 -7.98 -22.86 -12.95
N GLY A 56 -6.64 -22.80 -12.91
CA GLY A 56 -5.81 -22.19 -13.95
C GLY A 56 -5.86 -20.66 -13.99
N LEU A 57 -6.45 -20.02 -12.97
CA LEU A 57 -6.54 -18.56 -12.87
C LEU A 57 -5.27 -17.92 -12.33
N LEU A 58 -4.46 -18.67 -11.57
CA LEU A 58 -3.12 -18.28 -11.16
C LEU A 58 -2.12 -19.24 -11.79
N VAL A 59 -1.11 -18.69 -12.45
CA VAL A 59 -0.13 -19.45 -13.24
C VAL A 59 1.27 -19.31 -12.65
N GLU A 60 2.19 -20.19 -13.08
CA GLU A 60 3.57 -20.23 -12.57
C GLU A 60 3.68 -20.20 -11.03
N HIS A 61 2.83 -21.00 -10.37
CA HIS A 61 2.84 -21.13 -8.91
C HIS A 61 4.02 -21.99 -8.46
N ASP A 62 5.07 -21.35 -7.94
CA ASP A 62 6.32 -21.98 -7.55
C ASP A 62 6.92 -21.31 -6.29
N LYS A 63 8.14 -21.70 -5.93
CA LYS A 63 8.88 -21.11 -4.82
C LYS A 63 9.95 -20.18 -5.37
N VAL A 64 9.87 -18.90 -5.02
CA VAL A 64 10.84 -17.88 -5.43
C VAL A 64 11.61 -17.35 -4.22
N LYS A 65 12.85 -16.93 -4.45
CA LYS A 65 13.61 -16.17 -3.47
C LYS A 65 12.97 -14.78 -3.33
N GLY A 66 12.82 -14.30 -2.10
CA GLY A 66 12.37 -12.94 -1.83
C GLY A 66 13.23 -11.91 -2.55
N GLY A 67 12.64 -10.74 -2.85
CA GLY A 67 13.33 -9.63 -3.50
C GLY A 67 14.54 -9.10 -2.71
N PRO A 68 15.20 -8.02 -3.19
CA PRO A 68 16.48 -7.54 -2.65
C PRO A 68 16.48 -7.27 -1.14
N THR A 69 15.32 -6.89 -0.58
CA THR A 69 15.12 -6.56 0.84
C THR A 69 14.47 -7.70 1.64
N GLY A 70 14.09 -8.81 1.00
CA GLY A 70 13.41 -9.94 1.62
C GLY A 70 14.35 -11.12 1.84
N THR A 71 14.48 -11.58 3.08
CA THR A 71 15.24 -12.80 3.40
C THR A 71 14.29 -14.01 3.42
N GLY A 72 14.40 -14.89 2.42
CA GLY A 72 13.71 -16.19 2.43
C GLY A 72 13.23 -16.69 1.08
N ILE A 73 12.67 -17.89 1.08
CA ILE A 73 11.97 -18.49 -0.06
C ILE A 73 10.47 -18.46 0.26
N GLN A 74 9.66 -17.93 -0.65
CA GLN A 74 8.20 -17.84 -0.50
C GLN A 74 7.50 -18.48 -1.69
N SER A 75 6.25 -18.90 -1.48
CA SER A 75 5.39 -19.32 -2.58
C SER A 75 4.94 -18.09 -3.35
N SER A 76 4.96 -18.17 -4.66
CA SER A 76 4.63 -17.04 -5.53
C SER A 76 3.92 -17.53 -6.79
N PHE A 77 3.14 -16.67 -7.40
CA PHE A 77 2.43 -16.94 -8.66
C PHE A 77 2.41 -15.68 -9.54
N LEU A 78 2.07 -15.88 -10.82
CA LEU A 78 1.64 -14.84 -11.75
C LEU A 78 0.11 -14.87 -11.89
N PRO A 79 -0.53 -13.72 -12.14
CA PRO A 79 -1.92 -13.72 -12.51
C PRO A 79 -2.11 -14.37 -13.89
N GLY A 80 -3.15 -15.19 -14.05
CA GLY A 80 -3.53 -15.73 -15.34
C GLY A 80 -4.00 -14.60 -16.29
N PRO A 81 -3.69 -14.66 -17.59
CA PRO A 81 -4.06 -13.60 -18.55
C PRO A 81 -5.56 -13.30 -18.58
N GLN A 82 -6.40 -14.31 -18.34
CA GLN A 82 -7.86 -14.16 -18.33
C GLN A 82 -8.35 -13.22 -17.22
N LEU A 83 -7.57 -13.03 -16.15
CA LEU A 83 -7.93 -12.10 -15.08
C LEU A 83 -7.88 -10.64 -15.52
N ALA A 84 -7.13 -10.31 -16.57
CA ALA A 84 -7.11 -8.97 -17.16
C ALA A 84 -8.40 -8.65 -17.93
N GLU A 85 -9.23 -9.65 -18.25
CA GLU A 85 -10.53 -9.44 -18.90
C GLU A 85 -11.65 -9.14 -17.89
N LEU A 86 -11.39 -9.35 -16.59
CA LEU A 86 -12.38 -9.13 -15.55
C LEU A 86 -12.57 -7.64 -15.30
N SER A 87 -13.83 -7.20 -15.36
CA SER A 87 -14.24 -5.92 -14.79
C SER A 87 -14.20 -6.02 -13.28
N LEU A 88 -13.27 -5.29 -12.66
CA LEU A 88 -13.13 -5.28 -11.21
C LEU A 88 -14.09 -4.29 -10.58
N PRO A 89 -14.78 -4.68 -9.49
CA PRO A 89 -15.47 -3.71 -8.68
C PRO A 89 -14.45 -2.70 -8.15
N LYS A 90 -14.88 -1.45 -7.98
CA LYS A 90 -14.02 -0.41 -7.41
C LYS A 90 -13.58 -0.85 -6.00
N ALA A 91 -12.30 -1.18 -5.84
CA ALA A 91 -11.77 -1.65 -4.57
C ALA A 91 -11.82 -0.54 -3.52
N ASP A 92 -12.47 -0.80 -2.40
CA ASP A 92 -12.36 0.03 -1.19
C ASP A 92 -11.00 -0.24 -0.54
N ARG A 93 -10.15 0.79 -0.45
CA ARG A 93 -8.78 0.69 0.11
C ARG A 93 -8.63 1.36 1.46
N ARG A 94 -9.73 1.61 2.17
CA ARG A 94 -9.72 2.13 3.55
C ARG A 94 -8.93 1.22 4.48
N ALA A 95 -8.17 1.81 5.39
CA ALA A 95 -7.40 1.06 6.36
C ALA A 95 -8.33 0.54 7.46
N ARG A 96 -8.46 -0.78 7.54
CA ARG A 96 -9.26 -1.44 8.58
C ARG A 96 -8.80 -1.09 10.00
N GLU A 97 -7.50 -0.92 10.18
CA GLU A 97 -6.90 -0.49 11.45
C GLU A 97 -5.97 0.70 11.20
N LEU A 98 -6.27 1.81 11.87
CA LEU A 98 -5.56 3.08 11.75
C LEU A 98 -4.26 3.10 12.57
N ILE A 99 -4.11 2.24 13.58
CA ILE A 99 -2.92 2.18 14.42
C ILE A 99 -2.23 0.82 14.25
N ARG A 100 -1.00 0.85 13.73
CA ARG A 100 -0.19 -0.35 13.46
C ARG A 100 1.05 -0.39 14.35
N LEU A 101 1.25 -1.51 15.03
CA LEU A 101 2.44 -1.78 15.82
C LEU A 101 3.31 -2.80 15.10
N LYS A 102 4.60 -2.51 14.98
CA LYS A 102 5.63 -3.43 14.49
C LYS A 102 6.63 -3.77 15.59
N ASP A 103 7.09 -5.01 15.60
CA ASP A 103 8.22 -5.45 16.40
C ASP A 103 9.55 -4.85 15.89
N ALA A 104 10.66 -5.13 16.59
CA ALA A 104 11.99 -4.66 16.20
C ALA A 104 12.48 -5.24 14.85
N CYS A 105 11.88 -6.34 14.40
CA CYS A 105 12.16 -6.98 13.13
C CYS A 105 11.27 -6.43 11.98
N GLY A 106 10.38 -5.47 12.27
CA GLY A 106 9.48 -4.85 11.31
C GLY A 106 8.19 -5.62 11.02
N ASN A 107 7.90 -6.70 11.74
CA ASN A 107 6.67 -7.48 11.59
C ASN A 107 5.53 -6.81 12.34
N LEU A 108 4.33 -6.78 11.73
CA LEU A 108 3.13 -6.35 12.42
C LEU A 108 2.81 -7.29 13.60
N ILE A 109 2.43 -6.73 14.73
CA ILE A 109 2.04 -7.47 15.93
C ILE A 109 0.74 -6.92 16.53
N GLY A 110 -0.03 -7.78 17.20
CA GLY A 110 -1.21 -7.36 17.94
C GLY A 110 -0.85 -6.49 19.15
N TYR A 111 -1.82 -5.72 19.63
CA TYR A 111 -1.69 -4.95 20.87
C TYR A 111 -3.04 -4.83 21.57
N ARG A 112 -3.04 -4.43 22.84
CA ARG A 112 -4.26 -4.10 23.58
C ARG A 112 -4.53 -2.60 23.46
N ASP A 113 -5.78 -2.23 23.31
CA ASP A 113 -6.16 -0.82 23.30
C ASP A 113 -5.85 -0.17 24.66
N THR A 114 -5.26 1.02 24.59
CA THR A 114 -4.88 1.88 25.71
C THR A 114 -5.48 3.27 25.46
N GLU A 115 -5.52 4.14 26.47
CA GLU A 115 -5.96 5.52 26.29
C GLU A 115 -5.18 6.24 25.18
N ARG A 116 -3.88 5.98 25.10
CA ARG A 116 -3.01 6.52 24.06
C ARG A 116 -3.43 6.06 22.67
N THR A 117 -3.58 4.76 22.44
CA THR A 117 -3.96 4.24 21.12
C THR A 117 -5.35 4.69 20.71
N MET A 118 -6.28 4.83 21.66
CA MET A 118 -7.61 5.39 21.41
C MET A 118 -7.55 6.88 21.04
N ARG A 119 -6.68 7.67 21.71
CA ARG A 119 -6.46 9.07 21.37
C ARG A 119 -5.86 9.23 19.97
N ASP A 120 -4.82 8.46 19.65
CA ASP A 120 -4.19 8.48 18.33
C ASP A 120 -5.17 8.05 17.23
N ARG A 121 -6.03 7.07 17.51
CA ARG A 121 -7.08 6.62 16.59
C ARG A 121 -8.07 7.75 16.30
N ARG A 122 -8.61 8.41 17.33
CA ARG A 122 -9.53 9.56 17.16
C ARG A 122 -8.89 10.71 16.39
N PHE A 123 -7.60 10.96 16.62
CA PHE A 123 -6.86 11.96 15.86
C PHE A 123 -6.78 11.60 14.37
N LEU A 124 -6.42 10.35 14.04
CA LEU A 124 -6.39 9.90 12.65
C LEU A 124 -7.76 9.89 12.00
N GLU A 125 -8.82 9.50 12.73
CA GLU A 125 -10.20 9.59 12.23
C GLU A 125 -10.58 11.02 11.86
N ALA A 126 -10.19 12.01 12.66
CA ALA A 126 -10.43 13.42 12.35
C ALA A 126 -9.64 13.88 11.12
N VAL A 127 -8.35 13.54 11.04
CA VAL A 127 -7.50 13.86 9.88
C VAL A 127 -8.06 13.22 8.60
N ASN A 128 -8.41 11.94 8.65
CA ASN A 128 -8.92 11.21 7.49
C ASN A 128 -10.27 11.74 7.03
N ARG A 129 -11.10 12.26 7.93
CA ARG A 129 -12.35 12.95 7.55
C ARG A 129 -12.06 14.20 6.72
N HIS A 130 -11.09 15.00 7.13
CA HIS A 130 -10.70 16.18 6.34
C HIS A 130 -10.09 15.79 4.99
N ILE A 131 -9.28 14.74 4.95
CA ILE A 131 -8.72 14.22 3.70
C ILE A 131 -9.83 13.69 2.78
N SER A 132 -10.84 13.01 3.33
CA SER A 132 -11.94 12.47 2.51
C SER A 132 -12.83 13.55 1.90
N ASP A 133 -12.89 14.71 2.54
CA ASP A 133 -13.66 15.87 2.06
C ASP A 133 -12.87 16.68 1.01
N ALA A 134 -11.54 16.54 0.98
CA ALA A 134 -10.66 17.28 0.08
C ALA A 134 -10.46 16.56 -1.27
N GLU A 135 -10.47 17.34 -2.34
CA GLU A 135 -10.10 16.85 -3.67
C GLU A 135 -8.60 17.05 -3.91
N ILE A 136 -7.84 15.96 -3.83
CA ILE A 136 -6.40 15.96 -4.15
C ILE A 136 -6.23 15.45 -5.58
N ARG A 137 -5.65 16.26 -6.47
CA ARG A 137 -5.37 15.88 -7.87
C ARG A 137 -3.95 16.27 -8.28
N LEU A 138 -3.49 15.73 -9.41
CA LEU A 138 -2.28 16.17 -10.10
C LEU A 138 -2.68 16.80 -11.45
N HIS A 139 -2.24 18.02 -11.71
CA HIS A 139 -2.54 18.74 -12.95
C HIS A 139 -1.28 18.98 -13.80
N GLY A 140 -1.41 18.80 -15.11
CA GLY A 140 -0.37 19.24 -16.06
C GLY A 140 0.92 18.41 -16.01
N ILE A 141 0.84 17.11 -15.70
CA ILE A 141 1.99 16.22 -15.77
C ILE A 141 2.12 15.64 -17.18
N ASN A 142 3.21 15.97 -17.85
CA ASN A 142 3.51 15.42 -19.17
C ASN A 142 3.77 13.91 -19.08
N GLY A 143 3.00 13.14 -19.85
CA GLY A 143 3.15 11.69 -19.98
C GLY A 143 2.42 10.87 -18.92
N ALA A 144 1.93 11.48 -17.82
CA ALA A 144 1.13 10.74 -16.86
C ALA A 144 -0.25 10.41 -17.45
N VAL A 145 -0.69 9.17 -17.26
CA VAL A 145 -2.00 8.68 -17.72
C VAL A 145 -2.90 8.51 -16.50
N VAL A 146 -3.96 9.32 -16.43
CA VAL A 146 -4.97 9.23 -15.38
C VAL A 146 -6.10 8.34 -15.86
N ASN A 147 -6.45 7.34 -15.05
CA ASN A 147 -7.62 6.51 -15.25
C ASN A 147 -8.56 6.69 -14.06
N GLU A 148 -9.56 7.58 -14.22
CA GLU A 148 -10.52 7.93 -13.17
C GLU A 148 -11.40 6.73 -12.74
N ASP A 149 -11.73 5.86 -13.70
CA ASP A 149 -12.54 4.67 -13.42
C ASP A 149 -11.76 3.66 -12.56
N ALA A 150 -10.52 3.39 -12.92
CA ALA A 150 -9.62 2.54 -12.16
C ALA A 150 -9.11 3.22 -10.88
N GLY A 151 -9.17 4.55 -10.79
CA GLY A 151 -8.59 5.33 -9.69
C GLY A 151 -7.08 5.21 -9.64
N THR A 152 -6.43 5.32 -10.80
CA THR A 152 -4.98 5.15 -10.95
C THR A 152 -4.35 6.30 -11.73
N ILE A 153 -3.09 6.60 -11.41
CA ILE A 153 -2.25 7.49 -12.19
C ILE A 153 -0.97 6.73 -12.51
N PHE A 154 -0.75 6.48 -13.80
CA PHE A 154 0.46 5.86 -14.32
C PHE A 154 1.46 6.94 -14.73
N PHE A 155 2.69 6.81 -14.26
CA PHE A 155 3.79 7.69 -14.59
C PHE A 155 4.83 6.91 -15.39
N PRO A 156 5.05 7.26 -16.67
CA PRO A 156 6.10 6.64 -17.46
C PRO A 156 7.47 7.06 -16.92
N GLY A 157 8.40 6.11 -16.86
CA GLY A 157 9.79 6.34 -16.53
C GLY A 157 10.48 7.11 -17.65
N PHE A 158 10.78 8.38 -17.45
CA PHE A 158 11.63 9.15 -18.36
C PHE A 158 13.10 9.05 -17.94
N MET A 159 13.96 8.64 -18.89
CA MET A 159 15.41 8.45 -18.85
C MET A 159 16.05 8.09 -17.49
N SER A 160 16.47 6.82 -17.40
CA SER A 160 17.38 6.27 -16.40
C SER A 160 18.60 7.18 -16.16
N GLY A 161 18.74 7.74 -14.96
CA GLY A 161 20.02 8.27 -14.46
C GLY A 161 20.03 9.61 -13.74
N LEU A 162 18.91 10.35 -13.65
CA LEU A 162 18.92 11.71 -13.06
C LEU A 162 17.93 11.97 -11.92
N ASP A 163 16.95 11.10 -11.67
CA ASP A 163 15.94 11.29 -10.61
C ASP A 163 15.82 10.05 -9.70
N GLU A 164 15.52 10.26 -8.41
CA GLU A 164 15.18 9.19 -7.48
C GLU A 164 13.92 8.44 -7.95
N GLY A 165 14.10 7.16 -8.29
CA GLY A 165 13.04 6.25 -8.75
C GLY A 165 13.25 5.83 -10.20
N GLU A 166 13.81 4.64 -10.40
CA GLU A 166 13.93 4.06 -11.74
C GLU A 166 12.56 3.55 -12.22
N GLY A 167 12.29 3.72 -13.52
CA GLY A 167 11.20 3.04 -14.23
C GLY A 167 9.79 3.64 -14.06
N ASP A 168 8.84 2.97 -14.70
CA ASP A 168 7.42 3.27 -14.61
C ASP A 168 6.91 3.07 -13.17
N HIS A 169 5.96 3.90 -12.73
CA HIS A 169 5.26 3.67 -11.46
C HIS A 169 3.80 4.08 -11.54
N THR A 170 2.96 3.40 -10.76
CA THR A 170 1.52 3.66 -10.67
C THR A 170 1.17 3.98 -9.22
N VAL A 171 0.36 5.02 -9.02
CA VAL A 171 -0.28 5.32 -7.73
C VAL A 171 -1.79 5.13 -7.83
N TYR A 172 -2.43 4.89 -6.69
CA TYR A 172 -3.87 4.59 -6.63
C TYR A 172 -4.59 5.67 -5.85
N THR A 173 -5.36 6.51 -6.51
CA THR A 173 -5.98 7.71 -5.93
C THR A 173 -6.98 7.38 -4.83
N ARG A 174 -7.50 6.15 -4.79
CA ARG A 174 -8.37 5.65 -3.70
C ARG A 174 -7.63 5.35 -2.40
N MET A 175 -6.31 5.34 -2.39
CA MET A 175 -5.52 5.30 -1.16
C MET A 175 -5.52 6.71 -0.53
N ASN A 176 -6.65 7.12 0.04
CA ASN A 176 -6.87 8.46 0.60
C ASN A 176 -7.10 8.43 2.12
N GLU A 177 -6.57 7.41 2.79
CA GLU A 177 -6.69 7.27 4.24
C GLU A 177 -5.31 7.06 4.87
N LEU A 178 -5.01 7.82 5.91
CA LEU A 178 -3.79 7.69 6.69
C LEU A 178 -3.98 6.74 7.87
N TYR A 179 -2.94 5.94 8.12
CA TYR A 179 -2.76 5.14 9.32
C TYR A 179 -1.38 5.46 9.93
N ARG A 180 -1.20 5.24 11.23
CA ARG A 180 0.06 5.48 11.94
C ARG A 180 0.76 4.17 12.26
N VAL A 181 2.03 4.09 11.93
CA VAL A 181 2.90 2.94 12.21
C VAL A 181 3.88 3.29 13.32
N TYR A 182 3.82 2.51 14.39
CA TYR A 182 4.80 2.46 15.46
C TYR A 182 5.79 1.34 15.19
N ASN A 183 7.03 1.69 14.81
CA ASN A 183 8.08 0.71 14.55
C ASN A 183 8.93 0.51 15.80
N GLY A 184 9.11 -0.74 16.26
CA GLY A 184 9.96 -1.05 17.42
C GLY A 184 9.38 -0.65 18.78
N GLY A 185 8.10 -0.26 18.86
CA GLY A 185 7.41 0.07 20.11
C GLY A 185 6.75 1.45 20.13
N TRP A 186 6.06 1.76 21.23
CA TRP A 186 5.26 2.98 21.39
C TRP A 186 6.10 4.24 21.63
N THR A 187 7.36 4.13 22.04
CA THR A 187 8.18 5.27 22.44
C THR A 187 8.78 6.04 21.26
N LEU A 188 8.74 5.49 20.05
CA LEU A 188 9.39 6.06 18.85
C LEU A 188 8.48 7.01 18.05
N GLY A 189 7.41 7.50 18.65
CA GLY A 189 6.49 8.49 18.07
C GLY A 189 5.62 7.98 16.93
N GLY A 190 6.10 7.06 16.09
CA GLY A 190 5.38 6.52 14.94
C GLY A 190 5.14 7.53 13.81
N ARG A 191 5.03 7.04 12.58
CA ARG A 191 4.86 7.87 11.37
C ARG A 191 3.55 7.56 10.67
N MET A 192 2.99 8.54 9.97
CA MET A 192 1.74 8.39 9.21
C MET A 192 2.02 7.95 7.77
N TYR A 193 1.25 6.99 7.30
CA TYR A 193 1.36 6.39 5.97
C TYR A 193 -0.03 6.16 5.38
N GLY A 194 -0.12 5.96 4.07
CA GLY A 194 -1.32 5.42 3.41
C GLY A 194 -1.86 6.29 2.28
N GLY A 195 -1.55 7.59 2.29
CA GLY A 195 -1.94 8.49 1.22
C GLY A 195 -1.20 8.20 -0.08
N TRP A 196 -1.90 8.12 -1.20
CA TRP A 196 -1.31 7.92 -2.52
C TRP A 196 -0.31 9.02 -2.88
N TRP A 197 -0.55 10.25 -2.40
CA TRP A 197 0.34 11.39 -2.58
C TRP A 197 1.74 11.16 -1.98
N GLN A 198 1.86 10.32 -0.95
CA GLN A 198 3.16 9.97 -0.36
C GLN A 198 4.03 9.11 -1.29
N GLN A 199 3.41 8.46 -2.29
CA GLN A 199 4.09 7.61 -3.26
C GLN A 199 4.48 8.37 -4.54
N VAL A 200 4.01 9.61 -4.69
CA VAL A 200 4.34 10.48 -5.82
C VAL A 200 5.79 10.97 -5.66
N ARG A 201 6.56 10.86 -6.75
CA ARG A 201 7.97 11.29 -6.81
C ARG A 201 8.10 12.79 -6.64
N SER A 202 9.20 13.22 -6.04
CA SER A 202 9.48 14.63 -5.70
C SER A 202 9.21 15.59 -6.88
N ARG A 203 9.74 15.28 -8.06
CA ARG A 203 9.59 16.10 -9.28
C ARG A 203 8.14 16.35 -9.71
N ASP A 204 7.24 15.42 -9.38
CA ASP A 204 5.85 15.42 -9.81
C ASP A 204 4.95 16.08 -8.74
N ARG A 205 5.41 16.25 -7.50
CA ARG A 205 4.62 16.83 -6.40
C ARG A 205 4.26 18.30 -6.61
N LYS A 206 5.07 19.04 -7.35
CA LYS A 206 4.78 20.44 -7.71
C LYS A 206 3.48 20.61 -8.50
N HIS A 207 2.92 19.51 -9.03
CA HIS A 207 1.68 19.49 -9.80
C HIS A 207 0.45 19.20 -8.94
N PHE A 208 0.60 19.04 -7.61
CA PHE A 208 -0.53 18.84 -6.72
C PHE A 208 -1.44 20.07 -6.68
N VAL A 209 -2.73 19.80 -6.77
CA VAL A 209 -3.79 20.75 -6.46
C VAL A 209 -4.70 20.16 -5.38
N ILE A 210 -5.14 21.01 -4.45
CA ILE A 210 -6.12 20.67 -3.42
C ILE A 210 -7.32 21.58 -3.63
N ASP A 211 -8.49 20.99 -3.87
CA ASP A 211 -9.74 21.70 -4.18
C ASP A 211 -9.57 22.71 -5.33
N GLY A 212 -8.75 22.34 -6.32
CA GLY A 212 -8.39 23.18 -7.47
C GLY A 212 -7.36 24.28 -7.19
N GLY A 213 -6.95 24.48 -5.94
CA GLY A 213 -5.89 25.42 -5.56
C GLY A 213 -4.50 24.82 -5.72
N GLU A 214 -3.55 25.62 -6.20
CA GLU A 214 -2.13 25.25 -6.23
C GLU A 214 -1.58 25.02 -4.82
N THR A 215 -0.58 24.14 -4.71
CA THR A 215 0.02 23.78 -3.43
C THR A 215 1.45 24.28 -3.32
N VAL A 216 1.89 24.47 -2.07
CA VAL A 216 3.30 24.70 -1.73
C VAL A 216 3.74 23.63 -0.74
N GLU A 217 4.88 23.00 -1.01
CA GLU A 217 5.48 22.01 -0.10
C GLU A 217 6.39 22.75 0.88
N VAL A 218 6.00 22.74 2.16
CA VAL A 218 6.79 23.32 3.24
C VAL A 218 7.51 22.20 3.98
N ASP A 219 8.83 22.29 4.09
CA ASP A 219 9.65 21.34 4.84
C ASP A 219 10.42 22.02 5.98
N TYR A 220 10.70 21.27 7.03
CA TYR A 220 11.45 21.74 8.19
C TYR A 220 12.95 21.50 7.99
N GLU A 221 13.69 22.58 7.81
CA GLU A 221 15.15 22.53 7.74
C GLU A 221 15.74 21.89 9.01
N MET A 222 16.52 20.82 8.81
CA MET A 222 17.24 20.11 9.88
C MET A 222 16.33 19.67 11.05
N LEU A 223 15.11 19.21 10.74
CA LEU A 223 14.13 18.79 11.76
C LEU A 223 14.73 17.85 12.82
N HIS A 224 15.41 16.78 12.41
CA HIS A 224 15.95 15.78 13.36
C HIS A 224 17.05 16.35 14.27
N PRO A 225 18.11 17.01 13.75
CA PRO A 225 19.08 17.70 14.62
C PRO A 225 18.45 18.70 15.59
N ARG A 226 17.47 19.50 15.13
CA ARG A 226 16.82 20.52 15.97
C ARG A 226 16.00 19.89 17.10
N LEU A 227 15.31 18.78 16.84
CA LEU A 227 14.54 18.06 17.87
C LEU A 227 15.41 17.42 18.96
N VAL A 228 16.63 16.97 18.62
CA VAL A 228 17.55 16.35 19.60
C VAL A 228 18.18 17.38 20.53
N TYR A 229 18.33 18.63 20.06
CA TYR A 229 18.93 19.72 20.82
C TYR A 229 17.92 20.55 21.63
N ALA A 230 16.62 20.41 21.37
CA ALA A 230 15.54 21.20 21.97
C ALA A 230 15.17 20.77 23.41
#